data_AF-A0A178ZIE3-F1
#
_entry.id   AF-A0A178ZIE3-F1
#
_cell.length_a   1.000
_cell.length_b   1.000
_cell.length_c   1.000
_cell.angle_alpha   90.00
_cell.angle_beta   90.00
_cell.angle_gamma   90.00
#
_symmetry.space_group_name_H-M   'P 1'
#
loop_
_entity.id
_entity.type
_entity.pdbx_description
1 polymer ?
#
loop_
_entity_poly.entity_id
_entity_poly.type
_entity_poly.pdbx_seq_one_letter_code
_entity_poly.pdbx_strand_id
1 'polypeptide(L)'
;MKARCSGESPSCSRCYSKGIECVYPPRDRKHLGTSPLAVGQKPSGVAFEGASDIASRRSPFVAEQPSPSQPAASPIRHPPLLTHERVLEAIQAFFQYLQPLPGLAILHKASLLRLVHQDQADQALLASIVAVTAHTAGAPASHREISSRCADWAEELIQAEFRQPSIFKLQALLFVIKYRIWTGAHNAAFLLMAQLTRSAFALRINHETLRPSFYVQEARRRLMWAIYILDSTMACGLQEYTLCPITAIHLRLPAMEDDFELSNENVSDHIRDHGPQSVRLGILAYYVRIINLHDEIMRCKRQAMSSKSDVRVISSRFQSLEKDLEAFVSRLPPGEQYSETNLALRAYSPRLPRYVMTHVWWHQCHCQLFRGTIPALGEPLPQEYLDHLGTDVVFERQVKCLLHAHTIAEIFASLLEIEGNSWTLEYEMAECANSVTEVLLAGDAAHRDRLGISTEDIVRDVTVCLRLIWHMSRMYPAIVDIEQALLSASHGILERPRPLKTTREIVPRQFVSRHTVLGSVGFTDDSPKLEMVPPAKVRTPIQPLEPPSIGQTTLTPPEMPSDAHPAPFPRGVPFPPLESTANVELGDAFPYLESVSSAWDQMSLFQDPFDGFGQGSEGVL
;
A
#
# COMPACT_ATOMS: atom_id res chain seq x y z
N MET A 1 33.47 -20.78 38.61
CA MET A 1 32.73 -20.34 37.40
C MET A 1 31.67 -21.38 37.05
N LYS A 2 30.44 -20.96 36.72
CA LYS A 2 29.43 -21.86 36.10
C LYS A 2 29.66 -21.88 34.59
N ALA A 3 29.67 -23.07 33.98
CA ALA A 3 29.88 -23.25 32.53
C ALA A 3 28.73 -24.04 31.91
N ARG A 4 28.44 -23.81 30.62
CA ARG A 4 27.43 -24.57 29.86
C ARG A 4 28.00 -25.91 29.41
N CYS A 5 27.15 -26.95 29.43
CA CYS A 5 27.43 -28.30 28.92
C CYS A 5 26.81 -28.45 27.52
N SER A 6 27.48 -29.16 26.60
CA SER A 6 26.98 -29.41 25.23
C SER A 6 25.92 -30.52 25.15
N GLY A 7 25.78 -31.38 26.17
CA GLY A 7 24.73 -32.40 26.23
C GLY A 7 25.00 -33.69 25.44
N GLU A 8 26.15 -33.80 24.79
CA GLU A 8 26.61 -35.00 24.07
C GLU A 8 26.93 -36.15 25.06
N SER A 9 26.50 -37.37 24.75
CA SER A 9 26.89 -38.60 25.46
C SER A 9 27.89 -39.40 24.60
N PRO A 10 28.84 -40.14 25.21
CA PRO A 10 29.03 -40.37 26.64
C PRO A 10 29.70 -39.22 27.41
N SER A 11 30.28 -38.23 26.74
CA SER A 11 30.89 -37.06 27.39
C SER A 11 30.65 -35.80 26.58
N CYS A 12 30.36 -34.69 27.25
CA CYS A 12 30.30 -33.39 26.61
C CYS A 12 31.70 -32.98 26.11
N SER A 13 31.76 -32.28 24.97
CA SER A 13 33.01 -31.86 24.33
C SER A 13 33.93 -31.02 25.23
N ARG A 14 33.40 -30.35 26.28
CA ARG A 14 34.19 -29.63 27.30
C ARG A 14 34.81 -30.52 28.38
N CYS A 15 34.16 -31.63 28.74
CA CYS A 15 34.71 -32.61 29.67
C CYS A 15 35.77 -33.48 28.97
N TYR A 16 35.49 -33.86 27.72
CA TYR A 16 36.42 -34.58 26.85
C TYR A 16 37.73 -33.81 26.65
N SER A 17 37.66 -32.54 26.22
CA SER A 17 38.83 -31.68 26.02
C SER A 17 39.60 -31.31 27.30
N LYS A 18 39.09 -31.66 28.49
CA LYS A 18 39.77 -31.47 29.77
C LYS A 18 40.18 -32.77 30.46
N GLY A 19 39.86 -33.94 29.89
CA GLY A 19 40.11 -35.24 30.52
C GLY A 19 39.36 -35.44 31.85
N ILE A 20 38.19 -34.81 32.01
CA ILE A 20 37.38 -34.88 33.24
C ILE A 20 36.18 -35.80 32.99
N GLU A 21 35.83 -36.62 33.97
CA GLU A 21 34.65 -37.49 33.93
C GLU A 21 33.34 -36.68 33.77
N CYS A 22 32.47 -37.11 32.87
CA CYS A 22 31.23 -36.39 32.52
C CYS A 22 29.99 -37.17 32.98
N VAL A 23 29.53 -36.91 34.20
CA VAL A 23 28.34 -37.58 34.77
C VAL A 23 27.07 -36.76 34.51
N TYR A 24 26.11 -37.36 33.79
CA TYR A 24 24.77 -36.80 33.61
C TYR A 24 23.79 -37.37 34.64
N PRO A 25 22.93 -36.54 35.28
CA PRO A 25 21.90 -37.06 36.16
C PRO A 25 20.81 -37.83 35.38
N PRO A 26 20.28 -38.95 35.90
CA PRO A 26 19.26 -39.73 35.23
C PRO A 26 17.95 -38.94 35.07
N ARG A 27 17.28 -39.13 33.92
CA ARG A 27 15.97 -38.52 33.62
C ARG A 27 14.88 -39.59 33.59
N ASP A 28 13.81 -39.39 34.37
CA ASP A 28 12.56 -40.11 34.17
C ASP A 28 11.93 -39.74 32.81
N ARG A 29 11.55 -40.75 32.03
CA ARG A 29 10.85 -40.60 30.75
C ARG A 29 9.70 -41.59 30.66
N LYS A 30 8.47 -41.13 30.86
CA LYS A 30 7.29 -41.80 30.31
C LYS A 30 7.22 -41.54 28.80
N HIS A 31 6.75 -42.56 28.09
CA HIS A 31 6.63 -42.68 26.63
C HIS A 31 7.91 -42.89 25.79
N LEU A 32 7.99 -44.14 25.32
CA LEU A 32 8.83 -44.70 24.27
C LEU A 32 8.48 -44.07 22.90
N GLY A 33 9.31 -44.13 21.85
CA GLY A 33 10.68 -44.66 21.77
C GLY A 33 10.88 -45.79 20.76
N THR A 34 12.05 -45.82 20.12
CA THR A 34 12.59 -46.96 19.36
C THR A 34 14.02 -47.25 19.80
N SER A 35 14.13 -47.94 20.95
CA SER A 35 14.98 -49.12 21.23
C SER A 35 16.52 -49.13 20.98
N PRO A 36 17.28 -50.12 21.52
CA PRO A 36 16.83 -51.33 22.27
C PRO A 36 17.57 -51.75 23.57
N LEU A 37 16.86 -52.60 24.35
CA LEU A 37 17.29 -53.78 25.16
C LEU A 37 17.50 -53.73 26.71
N ALA A 38 16.53 -54.38 27.39
CA ALA A 38 16.63 -55.39 28.48
C ALA A 38 17.18 -55.05 29.90
N VAL A 39 16.75 -55.68 31.02
CA VAL A 39 15.55 -56.44 31.49
C VAL A 39 15.72 -56.59 33.04
N GLY A 40 14.65 -56.58 33.88
CA GLY A 40 14.70 -57.28 35.20
C GLY A 40 14.03 -56.69 36.46
N GLN A 41 12.82 -57.17 36.77
CA GLN A 41 12.28 -57.49 38.11
C GLN A 41 11.84 -56.39 39.14
N LYS A 42 11.03 -56.86 40.12
CA LYS A 42 10.10 -56.23 41.11
C LYS A 42 10.51 -56.71 42.55
N PRO A 43 9.79 -56.50 43.69
CA PRO A 43 8.47 -55.85 43.98
C PRO A 43 8.41 -54.94 45.27
N SER A 44 7.18 -54.60 45.71
CA SER A 44 6.72 -54.20 47.07
C SER A 44 6.98 -52.74 47.52
N GLY A 45 6.05 -51.93 48.07
CA GLY A 45 4.60 -52.00 48.41
C GLY A 45 4.07 -50.55 48.67
N VAL A 46 3.06 -50.19 49.49
CA VAL A 46 2.06 -50.91 50.34
C VAL A 46 0.77 -50.03 50.53
N ALA A 47 -0.37 -50.51 50.01
CA ALA A 47 -1.77 -50.47 50.52
C ALA A 47 -2.58 -49.19 50.92
N PHE A 48 -3.92 -49.41 50.93
CA PHE A 48 -5.06 -48.73 51.60
C PHE A 48 -5.80 -47.54 50.90
N GLU A 49 -7.15 -47.42 50.91
CA GLU A 49 -8.28 -48.39 50.73
C GLU A 49 -9.63 -47.63 50.48
N GLY A 50 -10.59 -48.25 49.75
CA GLY A 50 -12.05 -47.95 49.77
C GLY A 50 -12.59 -46.67 49.10
N ALA A 51 -13.86 -46.54 48.68
CA ALA A 51 -14.94 -47.52 48.39
C ALA A 51 -16.08 -46.86 47.55
N SER A 52 -16.71 -47.64 46.66
CA SER A 52 -18.17 -47.84 46.36
C SER A 52 -19.22 -46.68 46.50
N ASP A 53 -20.40 -46.60 45.84
CA ASP A 53 -21.13 -47.52 44.92
C ASP A 53 -22.40 -46.87 44.22
N ILE A 54 -23.06 -47.63 43.32
CA ILE A 54 -24.53 -47.68 42.98
C ILE A 54 -25.27 -46.59 42.12
N ALA A 55 -25.63 -46.98 40.88
CA ALA A 55 -26.94 -46.99 40.14
C ALA A 55 -27.91 -45.74 40.04
N SER A 56 -28.95 -45.63 39.18
CA SER A 56 -29.64 -46.58 38.24
C SER A 56 -30.62 -45.87 37.24
N ARG A 57 -30.76 -46.39 35.98
CA ARG A 57 -31.97 -46.42 35.07
C ARG A 57 -32.67 -45.09 34.64
N ARG A 58 -33.38 -44.93 33.50
CA ARG A 58 -33.92 -45.80 32.40
C ARG A 58 -34.27 -44.96 31.13
N SER A 59 -34.24 -45.55 29.92
CA SER A 59 -34.67 -44.97 28.61
C SER A 59 -36.18 -45.20 28.29
N PRO A 60 -36.81 -44.86 27.11
CA PRO A 60 -36.44 -45.31 25.73
C PRO A 60 -36.93 -44.52 24.45
N PHE A 61 -36.57 -45.05 23.25
CA PHE A 61 -37.06 -44.83 21.85
C PHE A 61 -36.77 -43.46 21.16
N VAL A 62 -36.31 -43.38 19.89
CA VAL A 62 -36.90 -43.87 18.62
C VAL A 62 -35.86 -44.16 17.49
N ALA A 63 -36.11 -45.24 16.72
CA ALA A 63 -35.71 -45.62 15.34
C ALA A 63 -34.30 -45.36 14.74
N GLU A 64 -33.72 -46.43 14.17
CA GLU A 64 -32.60 -46.41 13.22
C GLU A 64 -33.03 -46.03 11.79
N GLN A 65 -32.15 -45.35 11.05
CA GLN A 65 -32.09 -45.37 9.58
C GLN A 65 -30.63 -45.41 9.10
N PRO A 66 -30.33 -46.03 7.94
CA PRO A 66 -28.97 -46.39 7.55
C PRO A 66 -28.19 -45.22 6.96
N SER A 67 -26.93 -45.08 7.37
CA SER A 67 -25.97 -44.10 6.84
C SER A 67 -25.52 -44.47 5.41
N PRO A 68 -25.57 -43.54 4.43
CA PRO A 68 -25.08 -43.79 3.08
C PRO A 68 -23.55 -43.88 3.05
N SER A 69 -23.02 -44.91 2.39
CA SER A 69 -21.60 -45.09 2.13
C SER A 69 -21.08 -44.00 1.19
N GLN A 70 -20.09 -43.23 1.63
CA GLN A 70 -19.39 -42.28 0.76
C GLN A 70 -18.56 -43.05 -0.30
N PRO A 71 -18.65 -42.70 -1.59
CA PRO A 71 -17.76 -43.25 -2.59
C PRO A 71 -16.34 -42.71 -2.36
N ALA A 72 -15.34 -43.60 -2.43
CA ALA A 72 -13.95 -43.21 -2.29
C ALA A 72 -13.54 -42.23 -3.40
N ALA A 73 -13.12 -41.03 -3.02
CA ALA A 73 -12.64 -40.03 -3.98
C ALA A 73 -11.30 -40.49 -4.57
N SER A 74 -11.30 -40.80 -5.87
CA SER A 74 -10.07 -40.95 -6.64
C SER A 74 -9.25 -39.66 -6.54
N PRO A 75 -7.96 -39.71 -6.15
CA PRO A 75 -7.16 -38.50 -6.03
C PRO A 75 -6.89 -37.93 -7.43
N ILE A 76 -7.55 -36.81 -7.75
CA ILE A 76 -7.23 -36.01 -8.93
C ILE A 76 -5.80 -35.53 -8.74
N ARG A 77 -4.85 -36.16 -9.44
CA ARG A 77 -3.45 -35.71 -9.49
C ARG A 77 -3.38 -34.42 -10.31
N HIS A 78 -3.64 -33.30 -9.65
CA HIS A 78 -3.30 -32.00 -10.21
C HIS A 78 -1.79 -31.97 -10.55
N PRO A 79 -1.39 -31.38 -11.68
CA PRO A 79 0.03 -31.23 -12.02
C PRO A 79 0.74 -30.39 -10.94
N PRO A 80 2.05 -30.62 -10.72
CA PRO A 80 2.82 -29.86 -9.73
C PRO A 80 2.80 -28.36 -10.05
N LEU A 81 2.60 -27.55 -9.01
CA LEU A 81 2.53 -26.08 -9.13
C LEU A 81 3.88 -25.47 -9.51
N LEU A 82 4.98 -26.02 -8.98
CA LEU A 82 6.35 -25.59 -9.28
C LEU A 82 7.11 -26.69 -10.01
N THR A 83 7.04 -26.68 -11.35
CA THR A 83 8.04 -27.36 -12.18
C THR A 83 9.26 -26.46 -12.31
N HIS A 84 10.46 -27.05 -12.42
CA HIS A 84 11.71 -26.30 -12.57
C HIS A 84 11.68 -25.35 -13.78
N GLU A 85 11.13 -25.82 -14.90
CA GLU A 85 10.85 -25.03 -16.12
C GLU A 85 10.00 -23.80 -15.83
N ARG A 86 8.80 -23.96 -15.26
CA ARG A 86 7.89 -22.85 -14.92
C ARG A 86 8.52 -21.86 -13.94
N VAL A 87 9.33 -22.34 -12.99
CA VAL A 87 10.05 -21.48 -12.05
C VAL A 87 11.08 -20.62 -12.78
N LEU A 88 11.86 -21.19 -13.71
CA LEU A 88 12.84 -20.42 -14.47
C LEU A 88 12.18 -19.43 -15.45
N GLU A 89 11.10 -19.84 -16.14
CA GLU A 89 10.29 -18.95 -16.99
C GLU A 89 9.72 -17.77 -16.19
N ALA A 90 9.12 -18.04 -15.02
CA ALA A 90 8.58 -17.03 -14.14
C ALA A 90 9.70 -16.08 -13.63
N ILE A 91 10.86 -16.60 -13.24
CA ILE A 91 11.99 -15.76 -12.83
C ILE A 91 12.49 -14.88 -13.99
N GLN A 92 12.56 -15.41 -15.21
CA GLN A 92 12.91 -14.63 -16.40
C GLN A 92 11.90 -13.49 -16.64
N ALA A 93 10.60 -13.81 -16.66
CA ALA A 93 9.53 -12.84 -16.82
C ALA A 93 9.51 -11.80 -15.69
N PHE A 94 9.77 -12.21 -14.44
CA PHE A 94 9.84 -11.32 -13.29
C PHE A 94 10.93 -10.26 -13.49
N PHE A 95 12.16 -10.67 -13.81
CA PHE A 95 13.25 -9.72 -14.00
C PHE A 95 13.13 -8.88 -15.28
N GLN A 96 12.36 -9.32 -16.27
CA GLN A 96 12.10 -8.57 -17.49
C GLN A 96 11.00 -7.50 -17.31
N TYR A 97 9.88 -7.85 -16.68
CA TYR A 97 8.67 -7.00 -16.67
C TYR A 97 8.30 -6.45 -15.28
N LEU A 98 8.60 -7.17 -14.19
CA LEU A 98 8.14 -6.81 -12.84
C LEU A 98 9.22 -6.15 -11.97
N GLN A 99 10.47 -6.61 -11.99
CA GLN A 99 11.59 -5.95 -11.30
C GLN A 99 11.73 -4.45 -11.69
N PRO A 100 11.49 -4.02 -12.94
CA PRO A 100 11.38 -2.60 -13.30
C PRO A 100 10.36 -1.79 -12.48
N LEU A 101 9.34 -2.41 -11.88
CA LEU A 101 8.32 -1.70 -11.10
C LEU A 101 8.86 -1.37 -9.68
N PRO A 102 8.74 -0.11 -9.20
CA PRO A 102 9.31 0.32 -7.92
C PRO A 102 8.93 -0.53 -6.70
N GLY A 103 7.67 -0.92 -6.58
CA GLY A 103 7.15 -1.76 -5.50
C GLY A 103 7.49 -3.26 -5.62
N LEU A 104 8.19 -3.68 -6.68
CA LEU A 104 8.60 -5.06 -6.90
C LEU A 104 10.12 -5.24 -7.11
N ALA A 105 10.90 -4.14 -7.13
CA ALA A 105 12.34 -4.10 -7.39
C ALA A 105 13.22 -4.71 -6.26
N ILE A 106 12.74 -5.73 -5.56
CA ILE A 106 13.24 -6.20 -4.24
C ILE A 106 14.19 -7.41 -4.31
N LEU A 107 14.31 -8.06 -5.47
CA LEU A 107 15.07 -9.31 -5.63
C LEU A 107 16.43 -9.07 -6.30
N HIS A 108 17.44 -9.82 -5.88
CA HIS A 108 18.74 -9.84 -6.56
C HIS A 108 18.87 -11.08 -7.45
N LYS A 109 18.95 -10.88 -8.77
CA LYS A 109 18.80 -11.93 -9.80
C LYS A 109 19.78 -13.09 -9.64
N ALA A 110 21.08 -12.80 -9.53
CA ALA A 110 22.11 -13.82 -9.40
C ALA A 110 21.97 -14.64 -8.11
N SER A 111 21.50 -14.02 -7.02
CA SER A 111 21.29 -14.72 -5.74
C SER A 111 20.08 -15.65 -5.79
N LEU A 112 18.96 -15.21 -6.40
CA LEU A 112 17.78 -16.07 -6.54
C LEU A 112 18.07 -17.27 -7.44
N LEU A 113 18.65 -17.05 -8.62
CA LEU A 113 18.99 -18.13 -9.55
C LEU A 113 19.96 -19.14 -8.93
N ARG A 114 20.95 -18.68 -8.15
CA ARG A 114 21.83 -19.57 -7.38
C ARG A 114 21.05 -20.43 -6.39
N LEU A 115 20.10 -19.86 -5.63
CA LEU A 115 19.28 -20.62 -4.68
C LEU A 115 18.40 -21.66 -5.39
N VAL A 116 17.83 -21.33 -6.56
CA VAL A 116 17.05 -22.27 -7.37
C VAL A 116 17.91 -23.42 -7.88
N HIS A 117 19.07 -23.15 -8.48
CA HIS A 117 20.00 -24.20 -8.94
C HIS A 117 20.55 -25.07 -7.80
N GLN A 118 20.49 -24.61 -6.56
CA GLN A 118 20.95 -25.33 -5.37
C GLN A 118 19.80 -26.03 -4.61
N ASP A 119 18.56 -25.95 -5.10
CA ASP A 119 17.33 -26.42 -4.43
C ASP A 119 17.17 -25.88 -2.99
N GLN A 120 17.55 -24.60 -2.82
CA GLN A 120 17.55 -23.86 -1.55
C GLN A 120 16.65 -22.62 -1.57
N ALA A 121 15.90 -22.41 -2.65
CA ALA A 121 14.94 -21.31 -2.74
C ALA A 121 13.67 -21.62 -1.92
N ASP A 122 13.17 -20.61 -1.22
CA ASP A 122 11.95 -20.70 -0.41
C ASP A 122 10.72 -20.97 -1.30
N GLN A 123 9.93 -22.00 -0.97
CA GLN A 123 8.80 -22.42 -1.81
C GLN A 123 7.67 -21.39 -1.87
N ALA A 124 7.43 -20.62 -0.81
CA ALA A 124 6.43 -19.55 -0.83
C ALA A 124 6.90 -18.39 -1.74
N LEU A 125 8.21 -18.09 -1.73
CA LEU A 125 8.80 -17.12 -2.66
C LEU A 125 8.67 -17.59 -4.12
N LEU A 126 8.99 -18.85 -4.43
CA LEU A 126 8.84 -19.37 -5.79
C LEU A 126 7.38 -19.40 -6.27
N ALA A 127 6.45 -19.85 -5.41
CA ALA A 127 5.02 -19.86 -5.72
C ALA A 127 4.46 -18.45 -5.94
N SER A 128 4.80 -17.50 -5.08
CA SER A 128 4.36 -16.11 -5.25
C SER A 128 4.97 -15.42 -6.48
N ILE A 129 6.22 -15.73 -6.88
CA ILE A 129 6.81 -15.27 -8.15
C ILE A 129 5.99 -15.81 -9.34
N VAL A 130 5.72 -17.12 -9.38
CA VAL A 130 4.87 -17.73 -10.43
C VAL A 130 3.48 -17.08 -10.48
N ALA A 131 2.92 -16.73 -9.32
CA ALA A 131 1.62 -16.07 -9.23
C ALA A 131 1.61 -14.66 -9.85
N VAL A 132 2.55 -13.79 -9.47
CA VAL A 132 2.60 -12.40 -10.01
C VAL A 132 3.00 -12.36 -11.48
N THR A 133 3.86 -13.29 -11.95
CA THR A 133 4.33 -13.28 -13.34
C THR A 133 3.27 -13.66 -14.37
N ALA A 134 2.16 -14.29 -13.95
CA ALA A 134 1.03 -14.56 -14.84
C ALA A 134 0.21 -13.28 -15.20
N HIS A 135 0.55 -12.14 -14.61
CA HIS A 135 -0.10 -10.84 -14.82
C HIS A 135 0.80 -9.87 -15.62
N THR A 136 1.79 -10.38 -16.38
CA THR A 136 2.65 -9.58 -17.26
C THR A 136 2.10 -9.50 -18.70
N ALA A 137 2.53 -8.47 -19.43
CA ALA A 137 2.24 -8.30 -20.85
C ALA A 137 2.83 -9.46 -21.68
N GLY A 138 1.99 -10.44 -22.03
CA GLY A 138 2.36 -11.63 -22.81
C GLY A 138 2.14 -12.97 -22.11
N ALA A 139 1.77 -12.98 -20.82
CA ALA A 139 1.43 -14.22 -20.12
C ALA A 139 0.16 -14.89 -20.72
N PRO A 140 0.20 -16.20 -21.06
CA PRO A 140 -0.98 -16.92 -21.54
C PRO A 140 -2.12 -16.93 -20.51
N ALA A 141 -3.37 -16.70 -20.96
CA ALA A 141 -4.53 -16.72 -20.07
C ALA A 141 -4.72 -18.05 -19.33
N SER A 142 -4.25 -19.16 -19.91
CA SER A 142 -4.21 -20.49 -19.28
C SER A 142 -3.34 -20.55 -18.00
N HIS A 143 -2.41 -19.63 -17.81
CA HIS A 143 -1.57 -19.57 -16.61
C HIS A 143 -2.32 -19.01 -15.39
N ARG A 144 -3.49 -18.37 -15.58
CA ARG A 144 -4.25 -17.72 -14.49
C ARG A 144 -4.76 -18.68 -13.41
N GLU A 145 -5.19 -19.89 -13.77
CA GLU A 145 -5.63 -20.89 -12.78
C GLU A 145 -4.44 -21.35 -11.91
N ILE A 146 -3.31 -21.64 -12.56
CA ILE A 146 -2.07 -22.03 -11.89
C ILE A 146 -1.57 -20.88 -11.00
N SER A 147 -1.63 -19.63 -11.48
CA SER A 147 -1.19 -18.47 -10.69
C SER A 147 -2.03 -18.26 -9.44
N SER A 148 -3.34 -18.45 -9.50
CA SER A 148 -4.20 -18.37 -8.30
C SER A 148 -3.81 -19.43 -7.30
N ARG A 149 -3.71 -20.69 -7.73
CA ARG A 149 -3.31 -21.80 -6.85
C ARG A 149 -1.91 -21.62 -6.27
N CYS A 150 -1.00 -20.97 -6.99
CA CYS A 150 0.32 -20.60 -6.48
C CYS A 150 0.26 -19.44 -5.47
N ALA A 151 -0.61 -18.44 -5.65
CA ALA A 151 -0.83 -17.37 -4.67
C ALA A 151 -1.42 -17.93 -3.37
N ASP A 152 -2.44 -18.78 -3.50
CA ASP A 152 -3.11 -19.45 -2.38
C ASP A 152 -2.12 -20.34 -1.60
N TRP A 153 -1.34 -21.17 -2.31
CA TRP A 153 -0.34 -22.03 -1.68
C TRP A 153 0.83 -21.26 -1.05
N ALA A 154 1.27 -20.15 -1.66
CA ALA A 154 2.27 -19.27 -1.04
C ALA A 154 1.74 -18.66 0.27
N GLU A 155 0.47 -18.23 0.29
CA GLU A 155 -0.19 -17.74 1.49
C GLU A 155 -0.29 -18.83 2.57
N GLU A 156 -0.74 -20.03 2.22
CA GLU A 156 -0.80 -21.20 3.13
C GLU A 156 0.55 -21.50 3.78
N LEU A 157 1.65 -21.53 2.99
CA LEU A 157 3.01 -21.76 3.50
C LEU A 157 3.44 -20.65 4.48
N ILE A 158 3.11 -19.40 4.20
CA ILE A 158 3.41 -18.26 5.09
C ILE A 158 2.59 -18.37 6.39
N GLN A 159 1.31 -18.76 6.32
CA GLN A 159 0.45 -18.90 7.50
C GLN A 159 0.80 -20.12 8.37
N ALA A 160 1.17 -21.24 7.75
CA ALA A 160 1.64 -22.44 8.47
C ALA A 160 2.84 -22.13 9.39
N GLU A 161 3.68 -21.17 8.99
CA GLU A 161 4.82 -20.69 9.77
C GLU A 161 4.68 -19.23 10.22
N PHE A 162 3.46 -18.74 10.47
CA PHE A 162 3.15 -17.36 10.87
C PHE A 162 4.02 -16.80 12.00
N ARG A 163 4.45 -17.67 12.93
CA ARG A 163 5.28 -17.30 14.10
C ARG A 163 6.79 -17.19 13.78
N GLN A 164 7.20 -17.50 12.56
CA GLN A 164 8.60 -17.55 12.13
C GLN A 164 8.82 -16.67 10.88
N PRO A 165 8.75 -15.33 11.01
CA PRO A 165 8.98 -14.43 9.89
C PRO A 165 10.41 -14.57 9.36
N SER A 166 10.57 -14.57 8.04
CA SER A 166 11.86 -14.60 7.33
C SER A 166 11.84 -13.61 6.17
N ILE A 167 13.01 -13.21 5.65
CA ILE A 167 13.08 -12.27 4.52
C ILE A 167 12.38 -12.83 3.28
N PHE A 168 12.57 -14.11 2.97
CA PHE A 168 11.89 -14.76 1.85
C PHE A 168 10.36 -14.76 2.02
N LYS A 169 9.85 -15.02 3.23
CA LYS A 169 8.41 -14.92 3.52
C LYS A 169 7.87 -13.49 3.42
N LEU A 170 8.66 -12.46 3.75
CA LEU A 170 8.23 -11.06 3.53
C LEU A 170 8.18 -10.71 2.05
N GLN A 171 9.17 -11.14 1.27
CA GLN A 171 9.18 -10.97 -0.19
C GLN A 171 7.98 -11.69 -0.82
N ALA A 172 7.72 -12.93 -0.41
CA ALA A 172 6.57 -13.71 -0.85
C ALA A 172 5.24 -13.06 -0.45
N LEU A 173 5.11 -12.61 0.79
CA LEU A 173 3.89 -11.97 1.30
C LEU A 173 3.59 -10.63 0.57
N LEU A 174 4.62 -9.84 0.25
CA LEU A 174 4.48 -8.64 -0.58
C LEU A 174 3.94 -8.97 -1.98
N PHE A 175 4.45 -10.01 -2.61
CA PHE A 175 3.95 -10.49 -3.91
C PHE A 175 2.52 -11.05 -3.81
N VAL A 176 2.18 -11.79 -2.76
CA VAL A 176 0.80 -12.24 -2.51
C VAL A 176 -0.12 -11.03 -2.33
N ILE A 177 0.25 -10.00 -1.56
CA ILE A 177 -0.59 -8.80 -1.40
C ILE A 177 -0.81 -8.08 -2.74
N LYS A 178 0.25 -7.85 -3.53
CA LYS A 178 0.11 -7.26 -4.87
C LYS A 178 -0.77 -8.13 -5.79
N TYR A 179 -0.63 -9.46 -5.76
CA TYR A 179 -1.52 -10.38 -6.47
C TYR A 179 -2.99 -10.22 -6.02
N ARG A 180 -3.26 -10.16 -4.71
CA ARG A 180 -4.61 -9.97 -4.16
C ARG A 180 -5.22 -8.63 -4.57
N ILE A 181 -4.43 -7.56 -4.65
CA ILE A 181 -4.88 -6.25 -5.18
C ILE A 181 -5.23 -6.39 -6.66
N TRP A 182 -4.31 -6.91 -7.48
CA TRP A 182 -4.50 -7.06 -8.93
C TRP A 182 -5.71 -7.92 -9.32
N THR A 183 -6.10 -8.87 -8.46
CA THR A 183 -7.24 -9.78 -8.65
C THR A 183 -8.52 -9.37 -7.91
N GLY A 184 -8.52 -8.21 -7.23
CA GLY A 184 -9.70 -7.63 -6.58
C GLY A 184 -10.00 -8.16 -5.17
N ALA A 185 -9.15 -9.03 -4.63
CA ALA A 185 -9.23 -9.60 -3.28
C ALA A 185 -8.76 -8.61 -2.19
N HIS A 186 -9.28 -7.38 -2.23
CA HIS A 186 -8.90 -6.24 -1.38
C HIS A 186 -8.98 -6.54 0.14
N ASN A 187 -9.99 -7.30 0.58
CA ASN A 187 -10.12 -7.75 1.98
C ASN A 187 -8.86 -8.50 2.48
N ALA A 188 -8.34 -9.42 1.65
CA ALA A 188 -7.16 -10.21 1.99
C ALA A 188 -5.90 -9.34 1.96
N ALA A 189 -5.73 -8.53 0.90
CA ALA A 189 -4.62 -7.59 0.77
C ALA A 189 -4.49 -6.68 2.01
N PHE A 190 -5.60 -6.11 2.48
CA PHE A 190 -5.63 -5.22 3.65
C PHE A 190 -5.15 -5.90 4.94
N LEU A 191 -5.61 -7.12 5.22
CA LEU A 191 -5.22 -7.86 6.43
C LEU A 191 -3.79 -8.39 6.36
N LEU A 192 -3.37 -8.90 5.19
CA LEU A 192 -2.01 -9.39 4.96
C LEU A 192 -0.97 -8.26 5.07
N MET A 193 -1.33 -7.02 4.72
CA MET A 193 -0.45 -5.86 4.87
C MET A 193 -0.07 -5.56 6.33
N ALA A 194 -1.00 -5.77 7.27
CA ALA A 194 -0.72 -5.67 8.70
C ALA A 194 0.27 -6.75 9.17
N GLN A 195 0.17 -7.97 8.64
CA GLN A 195 1.12 -9.05 8.92
C GLN A 195 2.51 -8.75 8.33
N LEU A 196 2.57 -8.28 7.09
CA LEU A 196 3.82 -7.92 6.40
C LEU A 196 4.59 -6.85 7.18
N THR A 197 3.92 -5.74 7.49
CA THR A 197 4.55 -4.59 8.14
C THR A 197 4.98 -4.91 9.58
N ARG A 198 4.14 -5.62 10.35
CA ARG A 198 4.50 -6.07 11.71
C ARG A 198 5.73 -7.00 11.68
N SER A 199 5.79 -7.89 10.70
CA SER A 199 6.89 -8.85 10.56
C SER A 199 8.19 -8.18 10.07
N ALA A 200 8.09 -7.18 9.19
CA ALA A 200 9.21 -6.34 8.76
C ALA A 200 9.88 -5.61 9.94
N PHE A 201 9.07 -4.99 10.81
CA PHE A 201 9.59 -4.35 12.03
C PHE A 201 10.15 -5.34 13.04
N ALA A 202 9.55 -6.52 13.19
CA ALA A 202 10.09 -7.59 14.04
C ALA A 202 11.47 -8.07 13.56
N LEU A 203 11.70 -8.17 12.25
CA LEU A 203 12.99 -8.48 11.63
C LEU A 203 13.96 -7.29 11.51
N ARG A 204 13.55 -6.12 12.00
CA ARG A 204 14.33 -4.86 11.96
C ARG A 204 14.88 -4.53 10.57
N ILE A 205 14.12 -4.80 9.50
CA ILE A 205 14.56 -4.45 8.13
C ILE A 205 14.51 -2.94 7.88
N ASN A 206 13.80 -2.19 8.72
CA ASN A 206 13.72 -0.73 8.76
C ASN A 206 14.95 -0.01 9.36
N HIS A 207 16.06 -0.72 9.55
CA HIS A 207 17.32 -0.19 10.04
C HIS A 207 18.47 -0.73 9.19
N GLU A 208 19.49 0.09 8.94
CA GLU A 208 20.71 -0.35 8.25
C GLU A 208 21.42 -1.48 9.01
N THR A 209 22.08 -2.39 8.29
CA THR A 209 22.80 -3.53 8.87
C THR A 209 24.12 -3.77 8.16
N LEU A 210 25.23 -3.67 8.90
CA LEU A 210 26.59 -3.77 8.36
C LEU A 210 27.09 -5.22 8.19
N ARG A 211 26.24 -6.23 8.44
CA ARG A 211 26.68 -7.64 8.53
C ARG A 211 26.66 -8.45 7.23
N PRO A 212 25.63 -8.37 6.37
CA PRO A 212 25.64 -9.10 5.11
C PRO A 212 26.28 -8.24 4.01
N SER A 213 26.62 -8.85 2.87
CA SER A 213 27.15 -8.14 1.70
C SER A 213 26.18 -7.07 1.18
N PHE A 214 26.69 -6.05 0.49
CA PHE A 214 25.89 -4.92 0.03
C PHE A 214 24.63 -5.30 -0.75
N TYR A 215 24.70 -6.22 -1.73
CA TYR A 215 23.49 -6.63 -2.46
C TYR A 215 22.39 -7.24 -1.55
N VAL A 216 22.75 -7.85 -0.41
CA VAL A 216 21.77 -8.34 0.58
C VAL A 216 21.25 -7.19 1.45
N GLN A 217 22.09 -6.22 1.80
CA GLN A 217 21.66 -5.00 2.49
C GLN A 217 20.67 -4.21 1.62
N GLU A 218 20.99 -4.03 0.34
CA GLU A 218 20.18 -3.32 -0.64
C GLU A 218 18.87 -4.06 -0.93
N ALA A 219 18.87 -5.39 -1.08
CA ALA A 219 17.63 -6.16 -1.19
C ALA A 219 16.70 -5.98 0.03
N ARG A 220 17.26 -5.91 1.25
CA ARG A 220 16.50 -5.58 2.47
C ARG A 220 15.99 -4.13 2.49
N ARG A 221 16.83 -3.18 2.05
CA ARG A 221 16.51 -1.75 1.93
C ARG A 221 15.35 -1.53 0.96
N ARG A 222 15.43 -2.11 -0.25
CA ARG A 222 14.39 -2.09 -1.28
C ARG A 222 13.11 -2.78 -0.84
N LEU A 223 13.20 -3.93 -0.16
CA LEU A 223 12.02 -4.58 0.45
C LEU A 223 11.30 -3.65 1.43
N MET A 224 12.03 -2.95 2.31
CA MET A 224 11.41 -2.00 3.24
C MET A 224 10.78 -0.80 2.52
N TRP A 225 11.44 -0.26 1.49
CA TRP A 225 10.87 0.83 0.69
C TRP A 225 9.65 0.40 -0.13
N ALA A 226 9.62 -0.83 -0.65
CA ALA A 226 8.44 -1.38 -1.33
C ALA A 226 7.25 -1.56 -0.37
N ILE A 227 7.50 -1.99 0.87
CA ILE A 227 6.48 -2.03 1.94
C ILE A 227 5.98 -0.62 2.26
N TYR A 228 6.87 0.38 2.35
CA TYR A 228 6.49 1.78 2.56
C TYR A 228 5.62 2.35 1.43
N ILE A 229 6.01 2.10 0.17
CA ILE A 229 5.24 2.54 -1.01
C ILE A 229 3.83 1.96 -0.97
N LEU A 230 3.73 0.64 -0.73
CA LEU A 230 2.44 -0.06 -0.66
C LEU A 230 1.57 0.39 0.52
N ASP A 231 2.15 0.63 1.70
CA ASP A 231 1.39 1.14 2.85
C ASP A 231 0.85 2.55 2.57
N SER A 232 1.68 3.41 1.98
CA SER A 232 1.34 4.79 1.67
C SER A 232 0.18 4.90 0.67
N THR A 233 0.18 4.07 -0.38
CA THR A 233 -0.93 4.04 -1.35
C THR A 233 -2.19 3.42 -0.76
N MET A 234 -2.07 2.33 0.02
CA MET A 234 -3.23 1.70 0.67
C MET A 234 -3.87 2.54 1.77
N ALA A 235 -3.08 3.21 2.61
CA ALA A 235 -3.57 4.04 3.73
C ALA A 235 -4.16 5.38 3.26
N CYS A 236 -3.69 5.92 2.13
CA CYS A 236 -4.24 7.13 1.51
C CYS A 236 -4.41 8.30 2.49
N GLY A 237 -3.37 8.53 3.30
CA GLY A 237 -3.29 9.57 4.32
C GLY A 237 -4.11 9.35 5.60
N LEU A 238 -4.82 8.23 5.75
CA LEU A 238 -5.58 7.90 6.97
C LEU A 238 -4.63 7.35 8.04
N GLN A 239 -4.53 8.06 9.16
CA GLN A 239 -3.57 7.76 10.23
C GLN A 239 -3.86 6.42 10.91
N GLU A 240 -5.14 6.08 11.08
CA GLU A 240 -5.61 4.82 11.64
C GLU A 240 -5.28 3.59 10.78
N TYR A 241 -4.93 3.80 9.50
CA TYR A 241 -4.60 2.75 8.54
C TYR A 241 -3.13 2.77 8.10
N THR A 242 -2.34 3.78 8.49
CA THR A 242 -0.89 3.82 8.25
C THR A 242 -0.19 2.80 9.15
N LEU A 243 0.33 1.71 8.57
CA LEU A 243 1.07 0.69 9.32
C LEU A 243 2.58 0.98 9.32
N CYS A 244 3.07 1.66 8.28
CA CYS A 244 4.48 1.89 7.97
C CYS A 244 4.79 3.39 7.83
N PRO A 245 4.69 4.20 8.90
CA PRO A 245 4.98 5.62 8.82
C PRO A 245 6.45 5.87 8.48
N ILE A 246 6.73 6.89 7.66
CA ILE A 246 8.10 7.27 7.25
C ILE A 246 9.05 7.47 8.45
N THR A 247 8.53 7.98 9.58
CA THR A 247 9.28 8.17 10.84
C THR A 247 9.75 6.87 11.50
N ALA A 248 9.29 5.70 11.06
CA ALA A 248 9.78 4.40 11.50
C ALA A 248 10.91 3.85 10.62
N ILE A 249 11.32 4.54 9.55
CA ILE A 249 12.30 4.06 8.56
C ILE A 249 13.64 4.76 8.77
N HIS A 250 14.64 4.00 9.24
CA HIS A 250 16.01 4.46 9.50
C HIS A 250 16.98 3.89 8.45
N LEU A 251 16.65 4.10 7.18
CA LEU A 251 17.37 3.58 6.02
C LEU A 251 17.81 4.70 5.09
N ARG A 252 18.86 4.43 4.33
CA ARG A 252 19.17 5.21 3.12
C ARG A 252 18.10 4.97 2.06
N LEU A 253 18.00 5.89 1.10
CA LEU A 253 17.23 5.66 -0.13
C LEU A 253 17.86 4.49 -0.94
N PRO A 254 17.10 3.83 -1.83
CA PRO A 254 17.63 2.77 -2.70
C PRO A 254 18.86 3.23 -3.51
N ALA A 255 19.81 2.31 -3.69
CA ALA A 255 20.95 2.50 -4.58
C ALA A 255 20.51 2.43 -6.05
N MET A 256 21.41 2.80 -6.96
CA MET A 256 21.20 2.64 -8.40
C MET A 256 21.12 1.16 -8.80
N GLU A 257 20.44 0.85 -9.91
CA GLU A 257 20.30 -0.53 -10.41
C GLU A 257 21.66 -1.18 -10.66
N ASP A 258 22.53 -0.49 -11.40
CA ASP A 258 23.85 -0.97 -11.77
C ASP A 258 24.73 -1.27 -10.52
N ASP A 259 24.54 -0.52 -9.43
CA ASP A 259 25.21 -0.78 -8.15
C ASP A 259 24.63 -2.00 -7.44
N PHE A 260 23.30 -2.16 -7.46
CA PHE A 260 22.61 -3.29 -6.85
C PHE A 260 22.91 -4.62 -7.56
N GLU A 261 22.90 -4.63 -8.89
CA GLU A 261 23.12 -5.83 -9.72
C GLU A 261 24.57 -6.33 -9.71
N LEU A 262 25.54 -5.41 -9.67
CA LEU A 262 26.97 -5.74 -9.63
C LEU A 262 27.55 -5.78 -8.21
N SER A 263 26.73 -5.43 -7.20
CA SER A 263 27.15 -5.23 -5.81
C SER A 263 28.27 -4.19 -5.64
N ASN A 264 28.23 -3.11 -6.42
CA ASN A 264 29.20 -2.02 -6.30
C ASN A 264 28.94 -1.25 -5.00
N GLU A 265 29.79 -1.48 -4.00
CA GLU A 265 29.86 -0.64 -2.82
C GLU A 265 30.47 0.72 -3.19
N ASN A 266 29.63 1.65 -3.67
CA ASN A 266 29.99 3.05 -3.75
C ASN A 266 30.11 3.59 -2.31
N VAL A 267 31.33 3.48 -1.75
CA VAL A 267 31.71 3.97 -0.42
C VAL A 267 31.76 5.50 -0.41
N SER A 268 30.59 6.13 -0.56
CA SER A 268 30.31 7.46 -0.05
C SER A 268 29.77 7.29 1.37
N ASP A 269 30.62 6.75 2.24
CA ASP A 269 30.39 6.78 3.68
C ASP A 269 30.52 8.23 4.15
N HIS A 270 29.39 8.80 4.53
CA HIS A 270 29.17 9.69 5.69
C HIS A 270 27.86 10.46 5.49
N ILE A 271 26.74 9.83 5.87
CA ILE A 271 25.50 10.57 6.09
C ILE A 271 25.57 11.19 7.48
N ARG A 272 25.77 12.52 7.49
CA ARG A 272 25.23 13.45 8.51
C ARG A 272 25.37 14.88 7.99
N ASP A 273 24.31 15.64 8.21
CA ASP A 273 24.30 17.10 8.36
C ASP A 273 24.94 17.93 7.23
N HIS A 274 24.09 18.40 6.30
CA HIS A 274 24.33 19.55 5.41
C HIS A 274 25.54 19.51 4.44
N GLY A 275 25.48 18.63 3.42
CA GLY A 275 26.19 18.77 2.13
C GLY A 275 27.01 17.55 1.69
N PRO A 276 27.50 17.50 0.42
CA PRO A 276 27.23 18.39 -0.72
C PRO A 276 26.31 17.72 -1.78
N GLN A 277 26.14 18.36 -2.94
CA GLN A 277 25.28 17.94 -4.06
C GLN A 277 25.75 16.66 -4.82
N SER A 278 26.55 15.78 -4.22
CA SER A 278 27.36 14.77 -4.95
C SER A 278 26.86 13.32 -4.93
N VAL A 279 25.82 12.97 -4.17
CA VAL A 279 25.29 11.60 -4.16
C VAL A 279 24.39 11.39 -5.39
N ARG A 280 24.90 10.65 -6.39
CA ARG A 280 24.15 10.30 -7.61
C ARG A 280 23.01 9.33 -7.26
N LEU A 281 21.80 9.86 -7.12
CA LEU A 281 20.58 9.07 -6.88
C LEU A 281 20.07 8.45 -8.18
N GLY A 282 19.62 7.19 -8.11
CA GLY A 282 18.87 6.55 -9.20
C GLY A 282 17.39 6.91 -9.17
N ILE A 283 16.70 6.75 -10.31
CA ILE A 283 15.26 7.06 -10.44
C ILE A 283 14.37 6.40 -9.38
N LEU A 284 14.72 5.21 -8.88
CA LEU A 284 14.00 4.53 -7.78
C LEU A 284 14.03 5.32 -6.46
N ALA A 285 15.12 6.03 -6.17
CA ALA A 285 15.22 6.90 -4.99
C ALA A 285 14.39 8.18 -5.15
N TYR A 286 14.26 8.70 -6.37
CA TYR A 286 13.33 9.81 -6.67
C TYR A 286 11.87 9.35 -6.59
N TYR A 287 11.56 8.13 -7.03
CA TYR A 287 10.23 7.52 -6.87
C TYR A 287 9.81 7.44 -5.39
N VAL A 288 10.69 6.92 -4.52
CA VAL A 288 10.44 6.88 -3.06
C VAL A 288 10.17 8.28 -2.49
N ARG A 289 10.91 9.31 -2.96
CA ARG A 289 10.70 10.69 -2.52
C ARG A 289 9.36 11.27 -2.96
N ILE A 290 8.92 11.05 -4.21
CA ILE A 290 7.63 11.58 -4.66
C ILE A 290 6.44 10.86 -4.01
N ILE A 291 6.58 9.56 -3.70
CA ILE A 291 5.59 8.82 -2.89
C ILE A 291 5.50 9.38 -1.47
N ASN A 292 6.62 9.79 -0.85
CA ASN A 292 6.57 10.45 0.46
C ASN A 292 5.86 11.82 0.42
N LEU A 293 6.11 12.63 -0.61
CA LEU A 293 5.38 13.88 -0.82
C LEU A 293 3.87 13.60 -1.03
N HIS A 294 3.51 12.58 -1.80
CA HIS A 294 2.12 12.15 -1.96
C HIS A 294 1.47 11.76 -0.61
N ASP A 295 2.14 10.94 0.21
CA ASP A 295 1.68 10.55 1.55
C ASP A 295 1.50 11.77 2.48
N GLU A 296 2.43 12.72 2.46
CA GLU A 296 2.32 13.98 3.22
C GLU A 296 1.17 14.88 2.74
N ILE A 297 0.95 14.98 1.42
CA ILE A 297 -0.17 15.71 0.80
C ILE A 297 -1.50 15.06 1.20
N MET A 298 -1.61 13.73 1.10
CA MET A 298 -2.84 13.02 1.47
C MET A 298 -3.12 13.13 2.97
N ARG A 299 -2.11 13.04 3.84
CA ARG A 299 -2.26 13.34 5.28
C ARG A 299 -2.70 14.79 5.53
N CYS A 300 -2.14 15.76 4.80
CA CYS A 300 -2.57 17.17 4.89
C CYS A 300 -4.03 17.34 4.47
N LYS A 301 -4.46 16.71 3.36
CA LYS A 301 -5.85 16.68 2.89
C LYS A 301 -6.80 16.04 3.92
N ARG A 302 -6.45 14.89 4.52
CA ARG A 302 -7.25 14.29 5.61
C ARG A 302 -7.35 15.20 6.83
N GLN A 303 -6.24 15.85 7.22
CA GLN A 303 -6.23 16.80 8.32
C GLN A 303 -7.10 18.02 8.04
N ALA A 304 -7.08 18.54 6.80
CA ALA A 304 -7.92 19.65 6.33
C ALA A 304 -9.42 19.32 6.35
N MET A 305 -9.80 18.09 6.00
CA MET A 305 -11.20 17.61 6.09
C MET A 305 -11.65 17.30 7.53
N SER A 306 -10.77 17.39 8.53
CA SER A 306 -11.11 17.17 9.94
C SER A 306 -11.52 18.50 10.61
N SER A 307 -12.67 18.52 11.28
CA SER A 307 -13.28 19.70 11.92
C SER A 307 -12.55 20.26 13.15
N LYS A 308 -11.25 19.99 13.30
CA LYS A 308 -10.42 20.39 14.45
C LYS A 308 -9.15 21.16 14.06
N SER A 309 -8.95 21.44 12.77
CA SER A 309 -7.70 21.96 12.24
C SER A 309 -7.77 23.47 12.01
N ASP A 310 -6.73 24.20 12.41
CA ASP A 310 -6.60 25.62 12.07
C ASP A 310 -6.35 25.78 10.57
N VAL A 311 -7.28 26.44 9.88
CA VAL A 311 -7.26 26.75 8.45
C VAL A 311 -5.95 27.42 8.01
N ARG A 312 -5.35 28.29 8.84
CA ARG A 312 -4.08 28.97 8.52
C ARG A 312 -2.91 28.01 8.49
N VAL A 313 -2.85 27.10 9.47
CA VAL A 313 -1.82 26.05 9.56
C VAL A 313 -1.92 25.08 8.38
N ILE A 314 -3.15 24.68 8.03
CA ILE A 314 -3.41 23.85 6.85
C ILE A 314 -3.00 24.57 5.56
N SER A 315 -3.34 25.87 5.41
CA SER A 315 -2.96 26.68 4.26
C SER A 315 -1.44 26.80 4.10
N SER A 316 -0.71 27.11 5.19
CA SER A 316 0.76 27.17 5.16
C SER A 316 1.39 25.82 4.85
N ARG A 317 0.80 24.72 5.33
CA ARG A 317 1.30 23.37 5.05
C ARG A 317 1.11 22.97 3.59
N PHE A 318 -0.03 23.29 2.99
CA PHE A 318 -0.25 23.11 1.55
C PHE A 318 0.73 23.94 0.71
N GLN A 319 0.99 25.20 1.09
CA GLN A 319 1.98 26.05 0.41
C GLN A 319 3.41 25.52 0.53
N SER A 320 3.78 24.90 1.66
CA SER A 320 5.09 24.22 1.80
C SER A 320 5.19 23.04 0.84
N LEU A 321 4.16 22.18 0.80
CA LEU A 321 4.13 20.99 -0.05
C LEU A 321 4.16 21.33 -1.55
N GLU A 322 3.51 22.43 -1.96
CA GLU A 322 3.61 22.95 -3.34
C GLU A 322 5.06 23.34 -3.68
N LYS A 323 5.76 24.06 -2.79
CA LYS A 323 7.18 24.41 -2.96
C LYS A 323 8.10 23.19 -2.93
N ASP A 324 7.79 22.17 -2.13
CA ASP A 324 8.58 20.93 -2.07
C ASP A 324 8.47 20.11 -3.37
N LEU A 325 7.33 20.18 -4.07
CA LEU A 325 7.14 19.64 -5.42
C LEU A 325 7.89 20.44 -6.49
N GLU A 326 7.84 21.77 -6.46
CA GLU A 326 8.64 22.63 -7.35
C GLU A 326 10.14 22.32 -7.18
N ALA A 327 10.60 22.24 -5.93
CA ALA A 327 11.96 21.88 -5.60
C ALA A 327 12.31 20.42 -5.97
N PHE A 328 11.34 19.50 -6.05
CA PHE A 328 11.60 18.13 -6.50
C PHE A 328 12.13 18.09 -7.93
N VAL A 329 11.46 18.76 -8.87
CA VAL A 329 11.86 18.77 -10.29
C VAL A 329 13.17 19.50 -10.51
N SER A 330 13.40 20.64 -9.85
CA SER A 330 14.66 21.39 -9.99
C SER A 330 15.90 20.65 -9.49
N ARG A 331 15.72 19.58 -8.70
CA ARG A 331 16.79 18.68 -8.21
C ARG A 331 16.98 17.42 -9.07
N LEU A 332 16.19 17.22 -10.12
CA LEU A 332 16.39 16.11 -11.06
C LEU A 332 17.56 16.40 -12.00
N PRO A 333 18.51 15.47 -12.19
CA PRO A 333 19.55 15.59 -13.22
C PRO A 333 18.91 15.74 -14.61
N PRO A 334 19.56 16.41 -15.59
CA PRO A 334 18.97 16.66 -16.91
C PRO A 334 18.46 15.41 -17.64
N GLY A 335 19.11 14.26 -17.45
CA GLY A 335 18.67 13.00 -18.03
C GLY A 335 17.42 12.38 -17.38
N GLU A 336 17.04 12.82 -16.17
CA GLU A 336 15.86 12.34 -15.41
C GLU A 336 14.78 13.44 -15.28
N GLN A 337 14.92 14.57 -15.98
CA GLN A 337 13.84 15.55 -16.16
C GLN A 337 12.90 15.07 -17.27
N TYR A 338 11.61 15.41 -17.20
CA TYR A 338 10.67 15.01 -18.23
C TYR A 338 10.95 15.73 -19.55
N SER A 339 11.14 14.97 -20.62
CA SER A 339 11.05 15.43 -22.00
C SER A 339 10.70 14.26 -22.91
N GLU A 340 10.15 14.55 -24.09
CA GLU A 340 9.92 13.56 -25.14
C GLU A 340 11.21 12.84 -25.54
N THR A 341 12.34 13.57 -25.61
CA THR A 341 13.66 12.98 -25.89
C THR A 341 14.06 11.98 -24.80
N ASN A 342 13.92 12.34 -23.52
CA ASN A 342 14.26 11.45 -22.40
C ASN A 342 13.31 10.25 -22.31
N LEU A 343 12.05 10.39 -22.76
CA LEU A 343 11.08 9.31 -22.90
C LEU A 343 11.47 8.35 -24.04
N ALA A 344 11.73 8.89 -25.24
CA ALA A 344 12.11 8.14 -26.44
C ALA A 344 13.41 7.33 -26.22
N LEU A 345 14.42 7.94 -25.59
CA LEU A 345 15.67 7.25 -25.17
C LEU A 345 15.43 6.07 -24.21
N ARG A 346 14.26 5.99 -23.59
CA ARG A 346 13.85 4.91 -22.69
C ARG A 346 12.81 3.97 -23.28
N ALA A 347 12.24 4.23 -24.46
CA ALA A 347 11.06 3.53 -24.99
C ALA A 347 11.15 1.99 -24.96
N TYR A 348 12.35 1.44 -25.19
CA TYR A 348 12.63 0.00 -25.18
C TYR A 348 13.56 -0.43 -24.03
N SER A 349 13.58 0.33 -22.93
CA SER A 349 14.46 0.13 -21.77
C SER A 349 13.67 -0.31 -20.54
N PRO A 350 14.19 -1.25 -19.72
CA PRO A 350 13.61 -1.55 -18.39
C PRO A 350 13.67 -0.36 -17.41
N ARG A 351 14.28 0.77 -17.80
CA ARG A 351 14.26 2.03 -17.05
C ARG A 351 12.99 2.87 -17.29
N LEU A 352 12.20 2.57 -18.34
CA LEU A 352 11.00 3.32 -18.71
C LEU A 352 9.94 3.42 -17.60
N PRO A 353 9.52 2.33 -16.93
CA PRO A 353 8.39 2.40 -16.00
C PRO A 353 8.65 3.37 -14.85
N ARG A 354 9.84 3.32 -14.25
CA ARG A 354 10.20 4.18 -13.11
C ARG A 354 10.28 5.64 -13.50
N TYR A 355 10.78 5.94 -14.69
CA TYR A 355 10.84 7.30 -15.23
C TYR A 355 9.42 7.86 -15.43
N VAL A 356 8.58 7.18 -16.21
CA VAL A 356 7.20 7.61 -16.49
C VAL A 356 6.40 7.79 -15.19
N MET A 357 6.39 6.76 -14.33
CA MET A 357 5.59 6.81 -13.10
C MET A 357 6.09 7.87 -12.11
N THR A 358 7.39 8.21 -12.09
CA THR A 358 7.89 9.31 -11.23
C THR A 358 7.28 10.66 -11.64
N HIS A 359 7.19 10.93 -12.94
CA HIS A 359 6.59 12.17 -13.45
C HIS A 359 5.07 12.17 -13.31
N VAL A 360 4.39 11.05 -13.61
CA VAL A 360 2.94 10.90 -13.37
C VAL A 360 2.60 11.14 -11.90
N TRP A 361 3.36 10.57 -10.95
CA TRP A 361 3.16 10.84 -9.52
C TRP A 361 3.40 12.30 -9.15
N TRP A 362 4.33 13.00 -9.81
CA TRP A 362 4.57 14.42 -9.55
C TRP A 362 3.38 15.29 -9.96
N HIS A 363 2.85 15.11 -11.16
CA HIS A 363 1.60 15.78 -11.56
C HIS A 363 0.42 15.35 -10.69
N GLN A 364 0.32 14.06 -10.32
CA GLN A 364 -0.74 13.56 -9.45
C GLN A 364 -0.69 14.17 -8.04
N CYS A 365 0.50 14.49 -7.52
CA CYS A 365 0.64 15.23 -6.27
C CYS A 365 0.01 16.63 -6.36
N HIS A 366 0.26 17.37 -7.45
CA HIS A 366 -0.41 18.65 -7.71
C HIS A 366 -1.93 18.49 -7.87
N CYS A 367 -2.39 17.46 -8.60
CA CYS A 367 -3.81 17.14 -8.67
C CYS A 367 -4.41 16.91 -7.27
N GLN A 368 -3.74 16.19 -6.36
CA GLN A 368 -4.26 15.98 -5.00
C GLN A 368 -4.21 17.23 -4.10
N LEU A 369 -3.25 18.15 -4.31
CA LEU A 369 -3.22 19.47 -3.65
C LEU A 369 -4.44 20.32 -4.02
N PHE A 370 -4.86 20.28 -5.29
CA PHE A 370 -5.85 21.22 -5.82
C PHE A 370 -7.26 20.64 -6.00
N ARG A 371 -7.41 19.32 -6.23
CA ARG A 371 -8.70 18.62 -6.44
C ARG A 371 -9.76 18.92 -5.39
N GLY A 372 -9.35 19.13 -4.13
CA GLY A 372 -10.25 19.51 -3.04
C GLY A 372 -10.94 20.88 -3.20
N THR A 373 -10.55 21.69 -4.19
CA THR A 373 -11.23 22.94 -4.55
C THR A 373 -12.37 22.75 -5.56
N ILE A 374 -12.56 21.56 -6.15
CA ILE A 374 -13.54 21.29 -7.20
C ILE A 374 -14.75 20.52 -6.61
N PRO A 375 -15.91 21.15 -6.37
CA PRO A 375 -17.04 20.50 -5.68
C PRO A 375 -17.64 19.31 -6.44
N ALA A 376 -17.57 19.32 -7.78
CA ALA A 376 -18.10 18.26 -8.63
C ALA A 376 -17.44 16.89 -8.40
N LEU A 377 -16.25 16.85 -7.80
CA LEU A 377 -15.48 15.62 -7.54
C LEU A 377 -15.87 14.89 -6.24
N GLY A 378 -16.82 15.44 -5.46
CA GLY A 378 -17.40 14.77 -4.29
C GLY A 378 -16.51 14.70 -3.04
N GLU A 379 -15.28 15.23 -3.09
CA GLU A 379 -14.37 15.35 -1.95
C GLU A 379 -13.90 16.81 -1.73
N PRO A 380 -14.81 17.81 -1.62
CA PRO A 380 -14.40 19.20 -1.40
C PRO A 380 -13.78 19.40 -0.01
N LEU A 381 -12.84 20.34 0.07
CA LEU A 381 -12.35 20.89 1.34
C LEU A 381 -13.48 21.66 2.05
N PRO A 382 -13.41 21.83 3.39
CA PRO A 382 -14.45 22.56 4.13
C PRO A 382 -14.66 23.96 3.59
N GLN A 383 -15.91 24.44 3.60
CA GLN A 383 -16.26 25.76 3.07
C GLN A 383 -15.44 26.88 3.74
N GLU A 384 -15.24 26.81 5.06
CA GLU A 384 -14.39 27.75 5.82
C GLU A 384 -12.95 27.87 5.28
N TYR A 385 -12.40 26.78 4.74
CA TYR A 385 -11.07 26.75 4.12
C TYR A 385 -11.10 27.39 2.72
N LEU A 386 -12.15 27.13 1.92
CA LEU A 386 -12.34 27.73 0.61
C LEU A 386 -12.58 29.25 0.71
N ASP A 387 -13.40 29.69 1.67
CA ASP A 387 -13.66 31.10 1.96
C ASP A 387 -12.39 31.83 2.40
N HIS A 388 -11.52 31.17 3.18
CA HIS A 388 -10.22 31.72 3.59
C HIS A 388 -9.22 31.88 2.43
N LEU A 389 -9.24 30.99 1.43
CA LEU A 389 -8.42 31.13 0.23
C LEU A 389 -8.91 32.29 -0.64
N GLY A 390 -10.22 32.53 -0.70
CA GLY A 390 -10.84 33.49 -1.60
C GLY A 390 -11.07 32.94 -3.00
N THR A 391 -12.02 33.53 -3.73
CA THR A 391 -12.49 33.06 -5.05
C THR A 391 -11.38 32.92 -6.07
N ASP A 392 -10.47 33.88 -6.11
CA ASP A 392 -9.48 34.00 -7.18
C ASP A 392 -8.39 32.93 -7.01
N VAL A 393 -7.99 32.66 -5.77
CA VAL A 393 -7.04 31.57 -5.43
C VAL A 393 -7.68 30.20 -5.61
N VAL A 394 -8.98 30.07 -5.33
CA VAL A 394 -9.74 28.84 -5.62
C VAL A 394 -9.77 28.58 -7.13
N PHE A 395 -10.11 29.60 -7.94
CA PHE A 395 -10.13 29.49 -9.40
C PHE A 395 -8.74 29.11 -9.97
N GLU A 396 -7.68 29.82 -9.58
CA GLU A 396 -6.32 29.52 -10.04
C GLU A 396 -5.85 28.10 -9.60
N ARG A 397 -6.30 27.58 -8.45
CA ARG A 397 -6.07 26.18 -8.07
C ARG A 397 -6.86 25.19 -8.93
N GLN A 398 -8.11 25.51 -9.29
CA GLN A 398 -8.92 24.69 -10.20
C GLN A 398 -8.27 24.63 -11.60
N VAL A 399 -7.76 25.77 -12.11
CA VAL A 399 -6.96 25.85 -13.34
C VAL A 399 -5.69 24.99 -13.26
N LYS A 400 -4.87 25.13 -12.20
CA LYS A 400 -3.69 24.27 -12.01
C LYS A 400 -4.05 22.78 -11.97
N CYS A 401 -5.15 22.40 -11.30
CA CYS A 401 -5.61 21.02 -11.24
C CYS A 401 -5.90 20.45 -12.64
N LEU A 402 -6.57 21.24 -13.48
CA LEU A 402 -6.86 20.86 -14.87
C LEU A 402 -5.59 20.75 -15.71
N LEU A 403 -4.65 21.69 -15.58
CA LEU A 403 -3.35 21.65 -16.26
C LEU A 403 -2.57 20.38 -15.92
N HIS A 404 -2.41 20.04 -14.63
CA HIS A 404 -1.68 18.82 -14.26
C HIS A 404 -2.41 17.54 -14.70
N ALA A 405 -3.74 17.54 -14.76
CA ALA A 405 -4.52 16.42 -15.30
C ALA A 405 -4.33 16.26 -16.83
N HIS A 406 -4.33 17.37 -17.58
CA HIS A 406 -4.02 17.40 -19.01
C HIS A 406 -2.63 16.82 -19.28
N THR A 407 -1.59 17.30 -18.59
CA THR A 407 -0.22 16.80 -18.82
C THR A 407 -0.03 15.32 -18.44
N ILE A 408 -0.78 14.78 -17.46
CA ILE A 408 -0.78 13.32 -17.23
C ILE A 408 -1.34 12.57 -18.44
N ALA A 409 -2.41 13.08 -19.05
CA ALA A 409 -2.96 12.48 -20.26
C ALA A 409 -1.98 12.60 -21.44
N GLU A 410 -1.24 13.70 -21.59
CA GLU A 410 -0.17 13.83 -22.58
C GLU A 410 0.95 12.79 -22.36
N ILE A 411 1.44 12.63 -21.13
CA ILE A 411 2.43 11.60 -20.77
C ILE A 411 1.91 10.18 -21.13
N PHE A 412 0.63 9.92 -20.89
CA PHE A 412 -0.01 8.66 -21.26
C PHE A 412 -0.21 8.50 -22.77
N ALA A 413 -0.42 9.58 -23.52
CA ALA A 413 -0.50 9.55 -24.98
C ALA A 413 0.84 9.13 -25.58
N SER A 414 1.94 9.81 -25.20
CA SER A 414 3.30 9.48 -25.67
C SER A 414 3.72 8.06 -25.25
N LEU A 415 3.23 7.53 -24.12
CA LEU A 415 3.46 6.15 -23.71
C LEU A 415 2.71 5.14 -24.62
N LEU A 416 1.46 5.43 -24.98
CA LEU A 416 0.63 4.60 -25.86
C LEU A 416 1.06 4.63 -27.34
N GLU A 417 1.91 5.58 -27.72
CA GLU A 417 2.54 5.68 -29.05
C GLU A 417 3.78 4.79 -29.20
N ILE A 418 4.37 4.32 -28.10
CA ILE A 418 5.54 3.42 -28.15
C ILE A 418 5.14 2.07 -28.75
N GLU A 419 5.76 1.73 -29.89
CA GLU A 419 5.42 0.53 -30.65
C GLU A 419 5.53 -0.76 -29.83
N GLY A 420 4.61 -1.68 -30.12
CA GLY A 420 4.55 -2.99 -29.46
C GLY A 420 3.94 -3.00 -28.05
N ASN A 421 3.71 -1.84 -27.41
CA ASN A 421 3.16 -1.73 -26.04
C ASN A 421 3.85 -2.70 -25.05
N SER A 422 5.17 -2.79 -25.14
CA SER A 422 5.99 -3.76 -24.37
C SER A 422 6.31 -3.33 -22.94
N TRP A 423 5.81 -2.15 -22.54
CA TRP A 423 5.97 -1.58 -21.21
C TRP A 423 5.00 -2.20 -20.20
N THR A 424 5.28 -1.97 -18.92
CA THR A 424 4.41 -2.37 -17.80
C THR A 424 4.44 -1.25 -16.77
N LEU A 425 3.29 -0.94 -16.19
CA LEU A 425 3.11 0.08 -15.15
C LEU A 425 2.55 -0.57 -13.89
N GLU A 426 2.74 0.06 -12.73
CA GLU A 426 2.05 -0.36 -11.50
C GLU A 426 0.54 -0.12 -11.60
N TYR A 427 -0.25 -0.97 -10.95
CA TYR A 427 -1.73 -0.92 -10.89
C TYR A 427 -2.26 0.49 -10.59
N GLU A 428 -1.60 1.18 -9.67
CA GLU A 428 -1.86 2.54 -9.23
C GLU A 428 -1.92 3.58 -10.39
N MET A 429 -1.30 3.31 -11.55
CA MET A 429 -1.38 4.19 -12.72
C MET A 429 -2.77 4.19 -13.40
N ALA A 430 -3.54 3.11 -13.28
CA ALA A 430 -4.91 3.07 -13.78
C ALA A 430 -5.88 3.83 -12.84
N GLU A 431 -5.63 3.78 -11.52
CA GLU A 431 -6.33 4.63 -10.56
C GLU A 431 -6.02 6.11 -10.81
N CYS A 432 -4.76 6.44 -11.15
CA CYS A 432 -4.37 7.78 -11.60
C CYS A 432 -5.12 8.20 -12.87
N ALA A 433 -5.16 7.38 -13.91
CA ALA A 433 -5.88 7.68 -15.16
C ALA A 433 -7.40 7.89 -14.95
N ASN A 434 -8.01 7.11 -14.06
CA ASN A 434 -9.40 7.31 -13.64
C ASN A 434 -9.58 8.63 -12.88
N SER A 435 -8.67 8.95 -11.96
CA SER A 435 -8.66 10.23 -11.22
C SER A 435 -8.46 11.44 -12.14
N VAL A 436 -7.66 11.32 -13.18
CA VAL A 436 -7.45 12.33 -14.22
C VAL A 436 -8.71 12.51 -15.07
N THR A 437 -9.34 11.40 -15.50
CA THR A 437 -10.61 11.42 -16.24
C THR A 437 -11.70 12.18 -15.49
N GLU A 438 -11.84 11.94 -14.18
CA GLU A 438 -12.77 12.70 -13.33
C GLU A 438 -12.47 14.22 -13.32
N VAL A 439 -11.19 14.64 -13.26
CA VAL A 439 -10.81 16.07 -13.25
C VAL A 439 -11.08 16.72 -14.60
N LEU A 440 -10.70 16.06 -15.71
CA LEU A 440 -10.92 16.54 -17.08
C LEU A 440 -12.41 16.77 -17.35
N LEU A 441 -13.27 15.84 -16.92
CA LEU A 441 -14.74 15.94 -17.08
C LEU A 441 -15.39 16.95 -16.12
N ALA A 442 -14.72 17.33 -15.03
CA ALA A 442 -15.19 18.34 -14.08
C ALA A 442 -14.77 19.79 -14.46
N GLY A 443 -13.89 19.95 -15.46
CA GLY A 443 -13.36 21.24 -15.90
C GLY A 443 -14.38 22.10 -16.64
N ASP A 444 -14.90 23.15 -15.99
CA ASP A 444 -15.77 24.14 -16.62
C ASP A 444 -15.07 24.91 -17.76
N ALA A 445 -15.84 25.48 -18.69
CA ALA A 445 -15.36 26.25 -19.84
C ALA A 445 -14.37 27.36 -19.44
N ALA A 446 -14.65 28.11 -18.37
CA ALA A 446 -13.76 29.19 -17.92
C ALA A 446 -12.34 28.73 -17.55
N HIS A 447 -12.17 27.51 -17.00
CA HIS A 447 -10.85 26.95 -16.70
C HIS A 447 -10.12 26.48 -17.96
N ARG A 448 -10.88 25.99 -18.95
CA ARG A 448 -10.38 25.51 -20.24
C ARG A 448 -9.91 26.67 -21.11
N ASP A 449 -10.74 27.70 -21.23
CA ASP A 449 -10.43 28.96 -21.94
C ASP A 449 -9.17 29.64 -21.37
N ARG A 450 -8.98 29.58 -20.04
CA ARG A 450 -7.79 30.12 -19.35
C ARG A 450 -6.49 29.41 -19.72
N LEU A 451 -6.55 28.15 -20.14
CA LEU A 451 -5.41 27.32 -20.54
C LEU A 451 -5.30 27.15 -22.07
N GLY A 452 -6.27 27.61 -22.84
CA GLY A 452 -6.36 27.34 -24.29
C GLY A 452 -6.72 25.89 -24.63
N ILE A 453 -7.18 25.08 -23.67
CA ILE A 453 -7.53 23.67 -23.87
C ILE A 453 -8.91 23.58 -24.52
N SER A 454 -9.01 23.01 -25.72
CA SER A 454 -10.29 22.90 -26.41
C SER A 454 -11.19 21.80 -25.83
N THR A 455 -12.45 21.73 -26.27
CA THR A 455 -13.30 20.57 -25.94
C THR A 455 -12.81 19.29 -26.63
N GLU A 456 -12.13 19.41 -27.78
CA GLU A 456 -11.57 18.28 -28.52
C GLU A 456 -10.37 17.68 -27.78
N ASP A 457 -9.52 18.52 -27.17
CA ASP A 457 -8.41 18.08 -26.30
C ASP A 457 -8.92 17.31 -25.09
N ILE A 458 -9.96 17.78 -24.40
CA ILE A 458 -10.57 17.04 -23.28
C ILE A 458 -11.08 15.66 -23.74
N VAL A 459 -11.70 15.56 -24.92
CA VAL A 459 -12.19 14.28 -25.47
C VAL A 459 -11.02 13.35 -25.83
N ARG A 460 -9.95 13.89 -26.42
CA ARG A 460 -8.68 13.20 -26.71
C ARG A 460 -8.06 12.64 -25.43
N ASP A 461 -7.89 13.47 -24.41
CA ASP A 461 -7.23 13.14 -23.14
C ASP A 461 -8.00 12.09 -22.34
N VAL A 462 -9.33 12.23 -22.26
CA VAL A 462 -10.20 11.22 -21.64
C VAL A 462 -10.12 9.90 -22.41
N THR A 463 -10.09 9.94 -23.74
CA THR A 463 -9.94 8.76 -24.59
C THR A 463 -8.57 8.09 -24.39
N VAL A 464 -7.50 8.87 -24.22
CA VAL A 464 -6.16 8.38 -23.86
C VAL A 464 -6.16 7.69 -22.50
N CYS A 465 -6.76 8.31 -21.48
CA CYS A 465 -6.88 7.71 -20.14
C CYS A 465 -7.68 6.40 -20.17
N LEU A 466 -8.80 6.35 -20.91
CA LEU A 466 -9.60 5.14 -21.10
C LEU A 466 -8.84 4.04 -21.84
N ARG A 467 -8.05 4.39 -22.87
CA ARG A 467 -7.17 3.45 -23.59
C ARG A 467 -6.10 2.85 -22.68
N LEU A 468 -5.53 3.64 -21.77
CA LEU A 468 -4.57 3.14 -20.78
C LEU A 468 -5.23 2.17 -19.79
N ILE A 469 -6.38 2.55 -19.23
CA ILE A 469 -7.17 1.71 -18.31
C ILE A 469 -7.51 0.36 -18.98
N TRP A 470 -8.00 0.38 -20.21
CA TRP A 470 -8.30 -0.82 -21.00
C TRP A 470 -7.06 -1.68 -21.30
N HIS A 471 -5.93 -1.06 -21.62
CA HIS A 471 -4.67 -1.80 -21.78
C HIS A 471 -4.29 -2.52 -20.48
N MET A 472 -4.38 -1.82 -19.34
CA MET A 472 -4.01 -2.35 -18.03
C MET A 472 -5.01 -3.38 -17.48
N SER A 473 -6.30 -3.33 -17.83
CA SER A 473 -7.31 -4.31 -17.37
C SER A 473 -7.03 -5.75 -17.85
N ARG A 474 -6.25 -5.88 -18.93
CA ARG A 474 -5.71 -7.17 -19.40
C ARG A 474 -4.67 -7.77 -18.45
N MET A 475 -3.88 -6.93 -17.80
CA MET A 475 -2.86 -7.34 -16.80
C MET A 475 -3.45 -7.45 -15.41
N TYR A 476 -4.36 -6.55 -15.02
CA TYR A 476 -4.91 -6.48 -13.66
C TYR A 476 -6.44 -6.59 -13.69
N PRO A 477 -7.01 -7.80 -13.45
CA PRO A 477 -8.45 -8.03 -13.44
C PRO A 477 -9.27 -7.05 -12.58
N ALA A 478 -8.72 -6.54 -11.47
CA ALA A 478 -9.37 -5.55 -10.61
C ALA A 478 -9.70 -4.20 -11.31
N ILE A 479 -9.05 -3.89 -12.43
CA ILE A 479 -9.32 -2.66 -13.20
C ILE A 479 -10.62 -2.79 -14.03
N VAL A 480 -11.11 -4.00 -14.30
CA VAL A 480 -12.34 -4.21 -15.09
C VAL A 480 -13.56 -3.53 -14.44
N ASP A 481 -13.60 -3.44 -13.11
CA ASP A 481 -14.67 -2.73 -12.39
C ASP A 481 -14.60 -1.21 -12.62
N ILE A 482 -13.40 -0.65 -12.75
CA ILE A 482 -13.16 0.77 -13.11
C ILE A 482 -13.64 1.03 -14.55
N GLU A 483 -13.28 0.13 -15.48
CA GLU A 483 -13.70 0.20 -16.88
C GLU A 483 -15.24 0.16 -17.01
N GLN A 484 -15.92 -0.76 -16.31
CA GLN A 484 -17.38 -0.85 -16.30
C GLN A 484 -18.06 0.35 -15.62
N ALA A 485 -17.47 0.92 -14.56
CA ALA A 485 -17.98 2.14 -13.93
C ALA A 485 -17.94 3.34 -14.89
N LEU A 486 -16.86 3.49 -15.67
CA LEU A 486 -16.72 4.58 -16.65
C LEU A 486 -17.64 4.38 -17.86
N LEU A 487 -17.79 3.14 -18.36
CA LEU A 487 -18.71 2.84 -19.45
C LEU A 487 -20.19 2.99 -19.05
N SER A 488 -20.56 2.65 -17.81
CA SER A 488 -21.94 2.88 -17.33
C SER A 488 -22.24 4.36 -17.10
N ALA A 489 -21.24 5.17 -16.70
CA ALA A 489 -21.37 6.62 -16.59
C ALA A 489 -21.55 7.32 -17.95
N SER A 490 -21.01 6.78 -19.05
CA SER A 490 -21.15 7.37 -20.40
C SER A 490 -22.46 7.02 -21.11
N HIS A 491 -23.17 5.96 -20.67
CA HIS A 491 -24.48 5.58 -21.23
C HIS A 491 -25.66 6.22 -20.49
N GLY A 492 -25.43 6.79 -19.29
CA GLY A 492 -26.32 7.77 -18.71
C GLY A 492 -26.03 9.15 -19.31
N ILE A 493 -27.06 9.87 -19.76
CA ILE A 493 -26.94 11.31 -20.08
C ILE A 493 -26.34 12.00 -18.86
N LEU A 494 -25.14 12.59 -18.99
CA LEU A 494 -24.49 13.71 -18.26
C LEU A 494 -25.03 14.11 -16.85
N GLU A 495 -25.57 13.17 -16.09
CA GLU A 495 -25.99 13.32 -14.71
C GLU A 495 -24.76 13.23 -13.84
N ARG A 496 -24.60 14.21 -12.95
CA ARG A 496 -23.55 14.24 -11.92
C ARG A 496 -23.40 12.85 -11.29
N PRO A 497 -22.17 12.38 -11.01
CA PRO A 497 -21.94 11.07 -10.45
C PRO A 497 -22.85 10.88 -9.23
N ARG A 498 -23.78 9.92 -9.33
CA ARG A 498 -24.73 9.66 -8.24
C ARG A 498 -23.91 9.35 -6.99
N PRO A 499 -24.14 10.03 -5.85
CA PRO A 499 -23.49 9.64 -4.62
C PRO A 499 -23.84 8.17 -4.38
N LEU A 500 -22.80 7.33 -4.24
CA LEU A 500 -23.03 5.95 -3.84
C LEU A 500 -23.89 5.96 -2.57
N LYS A 501 -24.89 5.10 -2.53
CA LYS A 501 -25.73 4.90 -1.33
C LYS A 501 -24.80 4.77 -0.14
N THR A 502 -24.97 5.63 0.86
CA THR A 502 -24.13 5.70 2.06
C THR A 502 -23.98 4.31 2.66
N THR A 503 -22.83 3.66 2.45
CA THR A 503 -22.61 2.29 2.89
C THR A 503 -22.44 2.31 4.40
N ARG A 504 -23.55 2.09 5.11
CA ARG A 504 -23.79 2.36 6.54
C ARG A 504 -23.90 3.87 6.86
N GLU A 505 -24.85 4.21 7.72
CA GLU A 505 -24.81 5.45 8.51
C GLU A 505 -23.69 5.35 9.56
N ILE A 506 -22.44 5.36 9.10
CA ILE A 506 -21.32 5.70 9.97
C ILE A 506 -21.47 7.19 10.26
N VAL A 507 -21.80 7.53 11.51
CA VAL A 507 -21.85 8.91 12.02
C VAL A 507 -20.67 9.70 11.44
N PRO A 508 -20.89 10.84 10.76
CA PRO A 508 -19.93 11.39 9.80
C PRO A 508 -18.62 11.79 10.46
N ARG A 509 -17.64 10.89 10.40
CA ARG A 509 -16.28 11.07 10.96
C ARG A 509 -15.16 10.47 10.12
N GLN A 510 -15.44 9.59 9.17
CA GLN A 510 -14.43 8.98 8.30
C GLN A 510 -14.84 9.07 6.83
N PHE A 511 -14.35 10.10 6.15
CA PHE A 511 -14.32 10.13 4.68
C PHE A 511 -13.22 9.18 4.19
N VAL A 512 -13.59 7.97 3.81
CA VAL A 512 -12.73 7.07 3.02
C VAL A 512 -12.80 7.51 1.56
N SER A 513 -11.65 7.70 0.90
CA SER A 513 -11.64 8.15 -0.50
C SER A 513 -12.02 7.01 -1.45
N ARG A 514 -12.70 7.34 -2.56
CA ARG A 514 -13.13 6.39 -3.59
C ARG A 514 -11.96 5.65 -4.25
N HIS A 515 -10.78 6.27 -4.29
CA HIS A 515 -9.55 5.76 -4.90
C HIS A 515 -8.66 5.06 -3.86
N THR A 516 -9.24 4.16 -3.06
CA THR A 516 -8.51 3.43 -2.00
C THR A 516 -8.94 1.97 -1.93
N VAL A 517 -7.98 1.08 -1.66
CA VAL A 517 -8.25 -0.34 -1.37
C VAL A 517 -9.33 -0.48 -0.29
N LEU A 518 -9.33 0.39 0.72
CA LEU A 518 -10.33 0.50 1.79
C LEU A 518 -11.77 0.70 1.30
N GLY A 519 -11.97 1.50 0.24
CA GLY A 519 -13.30 1.71 -0.35
C GLY A 519 -13.93 0.42 -0.91
N SER A 520 -13.08 -0.54 -1.27
CA SER A 520 -13.45 -1.85 -1.81
C SER A 520 -13.45 -2.98 -0.76
N VAL A 521 -13.25 -2.67 0.53
CA VAL A 521 -13.21 -3.67 1.60
C VAL A 521 -14.61 -3.95 2.18
N GLY A 522 -15.09 -5.17 1.96
CA GLY A 522 -16.40 -5.64 2.42
C GLY A 522 -16.33 -6.47 3.71
N PHE A 523 -16.06 -5.83 4.86
CA PHE A 523 -16.10 -6.51 6.16
C PHE A 523 -17.51 -6.57 6.77
N THR A 524 -17.93 -7.76 7.17
CA THR A 524 -19.17 -8.02 7.90
C THR A 524 -19.13 -7.37 9.29
N ASP A 525 -20.18 -6.62 9.62
CA ASP A 525 -20.46 -6.19 10.98
C ASP A 525 -21.64 -7.02 11.49
N ASP A 526 -21.34 -7.96 12.38
CA ASP A 526 -22.33 -8.86 12.98
C ASP A 526 -22.97 -8.26 14.25
N SER A 527 -22.60 -7.05 14.67
CA SER A 527 -23.15 -6.42 15.87
C SER A 527 -24.69 -6.28 15.89
N PRO A 528 -25.42 -6.08 14.77
CA PRO A 528 -26.88 -6.09 14.80
C PRO A 528 -27.50 -7.44 15.21
N LYS A 529 -26.77 -8.56 15.06
CA LYS A 529 -27.22 -9.88 15.56
C LYS A 529 -27.19 -9.98 17.09
N LEU A 530 -26.57 -9.02 17.77
CA LEU A 530 -26.52 -8.92 19.23
C LEU A 530 -27.68 -8.08 19.80
N GLU A 531 -28.53 -7.49 18.96
CA GLU A 531 -29.70 -6.74 19.42
C GLU A 531 -30.69 -7.65 20.17
N MET A 532 -30.84 -7.39 21.46
CA MET A 532 -31.85 -8.07 22.28
C MET A 532 -33.25 -7.52 21.97
N VAL A 533 -33.92 -8.10 20.98
CA VAL A 533 -35.34 -7.87 20.74
C VAL A 533 -36.11 -8.34 22.00
N PRO A 534 -36.82 -7.46 22.72
CA PRO A 534 -37.62 -7.89 23.86
C PRO A 534 -38.71 -8.86 23.38
N PRO A 535 -39.03 -9.93 24.14
CA PRO A 535 -40.07 -10.86 23.74
C PRO A 535 -41.36 -10.08 23.52
N ALA A 536 -41.95 -10.23 22.34
CA ALA A 536 -43.14 -9.49 21.94
C ALA A 536 -44.20 -9.63 23.03
N LYS A 537 -44.56 -8.51 23.68
CA LYS A 537 -45.66 -8.49 24.65
C LYS A 537 -46.90 -9.01 23.94
N VAL A 538 -47.31 -10.22 24.27
CA VAL A 538 -48.59 -10.78 23.84
C VAL A 538 -49.65 -9.78 24.28
N ARG A 539 -50.23 -9.06 23.33
CA ARG A 539 -51.33 -8.12 23.59
C ARG A 539 -52.55 -8.93 23.98
N THR A 540 -52.70 -9.21 25.26
CA THR A 540 -54.01 -9.50 25.83
C THR A 540 -54.89 -8.26 25.62
N PRO A 541 -56.10 -8.40 25.04
CA PRO A 541 -56.96 -7.27 24.76
C PRO A 541 -57.60 -6.78 26.07
N ILE A 542 -57.01 -5.76 26.67
CA ILE A 542 -57.65 -5.02 27.77
C ILE A 542 -58.60 -4.00 27.14
N GLN A 543 -59.87 -4.05 27.57
CA GLN A 543 -60.94 -3.15 27.12
C GLN A 543 -60.63 -1.69 27.48
N PRO A 544 -61.18 -0.71 26.72
CA PRO A 544 -60.97 0.70 27.01
C PRO A 544 -61.72 1.09 28.29
N LEU A 545 -60.99 1.58 29.31
CA LEU A 545 -61.58 2.38 30.37
C LEU A 545 -61.63 3.85 29.96
N GLU A 546 -62.71 4.51 30.37
CA GLU A 546 -63.01 5.91 30.07
C GLU A 546 -62.02 6.90 30.74
N PRO A 547 -61.82 8.10 30.16
CA PRO A 547 -60.92 9.11 30.72
C PRO A 547 -61.60 9.90 31.86
N PRO A 548 -60.93 10.13 33.00
CA PRO A 548 -61.39 11.12 33.97
C PRO A 548 -60.98 12.54 33.56
N SER A 549 -61.87 13.50 33.82
CA SER A 549 -61.78 14.88 33.36
C SER A 549 -60.75 15.76 34.10
N ILE A 550 -60.44 16.89 33.45
CA ILE A 550 -59.43 17.89 33.83
C ILE A 550 -59.70 18.53 35.21
N GLY A 551 -58.62 18.70 35.98
CA GLY A 551 -58.51 19.70 37.06
C GLY A 551 -57.19 20.47 36.93
N GLN A 552 -57.25 21.79 36.76
CA GLN A 552 -56.05 22.64 36.70
C GLN A 552 -55.57 23.01 38.11
N THR A 553 -54.35 22.62 38.46
CA THR A 553 -53.59 23.34 39.50
C THR A 553 -52.09 23.30 39.18
N THR A 554 -51.50 24.47 38.99
CA THR A 554 -50.05 24.69 38.95
C THR A 554 -49.41 24.33 40.29
N LEU A 555 -48.28 23.62 40.26
CA LEU A 555 -47.21 23.72 41.27
C LEU A 555 -45.90 23.08 40.77
N THR A 556 -44.80 23.69 41.19
CA THR A 556 -43.38 23.48 40.83
C THR A 556 -42.85 22.04 40.87
N PRO A 557 -41.86 21.69 40.02
CA PRO A 557 -41.15 20.41 40.13
C PRO A 557 -40.27 20.34 41.39
N PRO A 558 -40.09 19.16 42.00
CA PRO A 558 -39.24 18.98 43.17
C PRO A 558 -37.75 18.95 42.81
N GLU A 559 -36.91 19.40 43.75
CA GLU A 559 -35.45 19.33 43.66
C GLU A 559 -34.96 17.88 43.66
N MET A 560 -33.95 17.59 42.83
CA MET A 560 -33.17 16.35 42.89
C MET A 560 -31.81 16.64 43.57
N PRO A 561 -31.32 15.76 44.46
CA PRO A 561 -30.09 16.01 45.20
C PRO A 561 -28.86 15.98 44.30
N SER A 562 -27.97 16.95 44.51
CA SER A 562 -26.56 16.88 44.07
C SER A 562 -25.89 15.69 44.75
N ASP A 563 -25.23 14.83 43.97
CA ASP A 563 -23.85 14.33 44.23
C ASP A 563 -23.45 13.24 43.22
N ALA A 564 -22.62 13.62 42.22
CA ALA A 564 -21.64 12.75 41.52
C ALA A 564 -20.98 13.46 40.32
N HIS A 565 -20.15 14.47 40.55
CA HIS A 565 -19.21 14.97 39.53
C HIS A 565 -17.76 14.59 39.89
N PRO A 566 -16.99 13.96 38.99
CA PRO A 566 -15.57 13.74 39.21
C PRO A 566 -14.82 15.08 39.17
N ALA A 567 -13.93 15.30 40.14
CA ALA A 567 -13.25 16.59 40.35
C ALA A 567 -12.27 16.96 39.21
N PRO A 568 -12.12 18.25 38.89
CA PRO A 568 -11.13 18.72 37.92
C PRO A 568 -9.70 18.64 38.49
N PHE A 569 -8.73 18.32 37.63
CA PHE A 569 -7.30 18.31 37.98
C PHE A 569 -6.78 19.73 38.33
N PRO A 570 -5.95 19.88 39.38
CA PRO A 570 -5.36 21.17 39.73
C PRO A 570 -4.29 21.60 38.70
N ARG A 571 -4.41 22.82 38.19
CA ARG A 571 -3.33 23.50 37.46
C ARG A 571 -2.30 24.03 38.46
N GLY A 572 -1.00 23.88 38.18
CA GLY A 572 0.03 24.77 38.75
C GLY A 572 1.33 24.13 39.21
N VAL A 573 2.22 23.82 38.27
CA VAL A 573 3.69 23.93 38.48
C VAL A 573 4.28 24.49 37.18
N PRO A 574 5.07 25.59 37.20
CA PRO A 574 5.68 26.15 36.00
C PRO A 574 6.92 25.38 35.57
N PHE A 575 7.11 25.21 34.26
CA PHE A 575 8.39 24.80 33.67
C PHE A 575 9.28 26.04 33.40
N PRO A 576 10.62 25.88 33.42
CA PRO A 576 11.55 27.01 33.30
C PRO A 576 11.57 27.61 31.89
N PRO A 577 11.99 28.88 31.72
CA PRO A 577 12.05 29.53 30.43
C PRO A 577 13.16 28.92 29.55
N LEU A 578 12.83 28.68 28.28
CA LEU A 578 13.82 28.45 27.23
C LEU A 578 14.39 29.79 26.77
N GLU A 579 15.71 29.84 26.65
CA GLU A 579 16.45 31.07 26.37
C GLU A 579 16.23 31.59 24.95
N SER A 580 16.29 32.92 24.80
CA SER A 580 16.21 33.59 23.50
C SER A 580 17.52 33.50 22.74
N THR A 581 17.45 33.07 21.48
CA THR A 581 18.49 33.32 20.47
C THR A 581 17.93 34.12 19.30
N ALA A 582 17.20 35.20 19.61
CA ALA A 582 17.07 36.31 18.67
C ALA A 582 18.42 37.03 18.54
N ASN A 583 19.21 36.69 17.52
CA ASN A 583 20.33 37.48 16.98
C ASN A 583 20.86 36.84 15.67
N VAL A 584 20.17 37.10 14.55
CA VAL A 584 20.79 37.21 13.23
C VAL A 584 20.18 38.44 12.56
N GLU A 585 21.02 39.29 12.00
CA GLU A 585 20.68 40.65 11.58
C GLU A 585 19.82 40.65 10.31
N LEU A 586 18.88 41.60 10.21
CA LEU A 586 18.26 41.96 8.93
C LEU A 586 19.31 42.67 8.07
N GLY A 587 19.88 41.95 7.11
CA GLY A 587 20.68 42.51 6.01
C GLY A 587 19.81 42.84 4.80
N ASP A 588 20.13 43.93 4.10
CA ASP A 588 19.28 44.57 3.10
C ASP A 588 18.94 43.74 1.84
N ALA A 589 17.70 43.97 1.38
CA ALA A 589 17.21 43.98 -0.01
C ALA A 589 17.77 42.99 -1.06
N PHE A 590 16.88 42.10 -1.54
CA PHE A 590 17.02 41.42 -2.84
C PHE A 590 15.89 41.83 -3.81
N PRO A 591 16.20 42.45 -4.96
CA PRO A 591 15.23 42.72 -6.02
C PRO A 591 15.21 41.57 -7.04
N TYR A 592 14.38 40.55 -6.82
CA TYR A 592 14.17 39.48 -7.80
C TYR A 592 12.73 38.92 -7.75
N LEU A 593 11.79 39.71 -8.27
CA LEU A 593 10.37 39.34 -8.41
C LEU A 593 9.88 39.34 -9.87
N GLU A 594 10.79 39.47 -10.85
CA GLU A 594 10.46 39.51 -12.28
C GLU A 594 10.88 38.24 -13.07
N SER A 595 11.64 37.31 -12.47
CA SER A 595 12.10 36.10 -13.18
C SER A 595 11.21 34.85 -13.02
N VAL A 596 9.97 35.01 -12.54
CA VAL A 596 9.03 33.90 -12.41
C VAL A 596 8.13 33.75 -13.65
N SER A 597 7.95 34.79 -14.48
CA SER A 597 7.24 34.65 -15.77
C SER A 597 8.04 33.83 -16.77
N SER A 598 9.34 34.15 -16.93
CA SER A 598 10.16 33.63 -18.03
C SER A 598 10.44 32.13 -17.99
N ALA A 599 10.16 31.44 -16.88
CA ALA A 599 10.26 29.98 -16.78
C ALA A 599 9.02 29.27 -17.36
N TRP A 600 7.85 29.91 -17.32
CA TRP A 600 6.60 29.37 -17.87
C TRP A 600 6.47 29.71 -19.36
N ASP A 601 6.85 30.94 -19.76
CA ASP A 601 6.86 31.37 -21.17
C ASP A 601 7.81 30.52 -22.06
N GLN A 602 8.85 29.91 -21.49
CA GLN A 602 9.78 29.04 -22.22
C GLN A 602 9.23 27.65 -22.55
N MET A 603 8.13 27.21 -21.91
CA MET A 603 7.47 25.94 -22.26
C MET A 603 6.48 26.08 -23.42
N SER A 604 6.09 27.31 -23.79
CA SER A 604 5.16 27.58 -24.90
C SER A 604 5.83 27.96 -26.24
N LEU A 605 7.16 27.89 -26.34
CA LEU A 605 7.92 28.35 -27.52
C LEU A 605 8.52 27.24 -28.41
N PHE A 606 7.99 26.01 -28.32
CA PHE A 606 8.33 24.91 -29.24
C PHE A 606 7.11 24.43 -30.05
N GLN A 607 6.54 25.34 -30.83
CA GLN A 607 5.76 25.01 -32.02
C GLN A 607 6.55 25.46 -33.26
N ASP A 608 6.91 24.47 -34.10
CA ASP A 608 7.46 24.52 -35.47
C ASP A 608 8.52 25.57 -35.89
N PRO A 609 9.61 25.07 -36.49
CA PRO A 609 10.32 25.81 -37.53
C PRO A 609 10.61 24.95 -38.79
N PHE A 610 9.58 24.62 -39.57
CA PHE A 610 9.75 24.07 -40.93
C PHE A 610 8.86 24.75 -41.98
N ASP A 611 9.00 26.07 -42.08
CA ASP A 611 8.69 26.84 -43.30
C ASP A 611 9.89 27.76 -43.60
N GLY A 612 10.58 27.58 -44.73
CA GLY A 612 11.63 28.55 -45.11
C GLY A 612 12.86 28.12 -45.94
N PHE A 613 12.96 26.92 -46.49
CA PHE A 613 13.89 26.60 -47.58
C PHE A 613 13.22 25.57 -48.50
N GLY A 614 13.18 25.68 -49.82
CA GLY A 614 13.88 26.57 -50.76
C GLY A 614 14.07 25.77 -52.05
N GLN A 615 13.55 26.25 -53.19
CA GLN A 615 13.43 25.44 -54.41
C GLN A 615 14.79 25.00 -55.01
N GLY A 616 14.84 23.73 -55.45
CA GLY A 616 15.41 23.38 -56.76
C GLY A 616 16.82 22.76 -56.81
N SER A 617 16.87 21.45 -57.11
CA SER A 617 17.72 20.91 -58.20
C SER A 617 17.33 19.47 -58.55
N GLU A 618 17.09 19.19 -59.83
CA GLU A 618 16.88 17.85 -60.39
C GLU A 618 18.20 17.03 -60.39
N GLY A 619 18.14 15.69 -60.41
CA GLY A 619 19.38 14.90 -60.57
C GLY A 619 19.34 13.38 -60.33
N VAL A 620 18.57 12.65 -61.14
CA VAL A 620 18.89 11.31 -61.69
C VAL A 620 20.04 10.49 -61.01
N LEU A 621 19.70 9.50 -60.17
CA LEU A 621 19.86 8.04 -60.43
C LEU A 621 19.39 7.17 -59.25
#